data_AF-A0A7W0N118-F1
#
_entry.id   AF-A0A7W0N118-F1
#
_cell.length_a   1.000
_cell.length_b   1.000
_cell.length_c   1.000
_cell.angle_alpha   90.00
_cell.angle_beta   90.00
_cell.angle_gamma   90.00
#
_symmetry.space_group_name_H-M   'P 1'
#
loop_
_entity.id
_entity.type
_entity.pdbx_description
1 polymer ?
#
loop_
_entity_poly.entity_id
_entity_poly.type
_entity_poly.pdbx_seq_one_letter_code
_entity_poly.pdbx_strand_id
1 'polypeptide(L)'
;MESLMEEERTAVVGPRSKANPERTAVRHGYEHGEVTLGGRRLAVRRPRARSFDGSAELPLRTFEHFADRDPLSRAVLERMLVGVSTRRFRRTQEPVGAEFEQAARPTSKSAVSRAFVERTRAALGELMARRLDDVRLAVMMLDGIELQGRTNMVALGITTEGVKIPLGL
;
A
#
# COMPACT_ATOMS: atom_id res chain seq x y z
N MET A 1 -16.19 -8.11 -1.26
CA MET A 1 -15.31 -8.12 -0.07
C MET A 1 -15.96 -8.76 1.14
N GLU A 2 -17.13 -8.30 1.58
CA GLU A 2 -17.81 -8.91 2.73
C GLU A 2 -18.18 -10.39 2.49
N SER A 3 -18.65 -10.76 1.29
CA SER A 3 -18.90 -12.17 0.93
C SER A 3 -17.64 -13.04 1.11
N LEU A 4 -16.49 -12.57 0.61
CA LEU A 4 -15.24 -13.33 0.67
C LEU A 4 -14.78 -13.56 2.11
N MET A 5 -14.90 -12.54 2.97
CA MET A 5 -14.60 -12.68 4.40
C MET A 5 -15.63 -13.55 5.13
N GLU A 6 -16.88 -13.55 4.68
CA GLU A 6 -17.95 -14.39 5.24
C GLU A 6 -17.77 -15.87 4.87
N GLU A 7 -17.34 -16.14 3.64
CA GLU A 7 -16.94 -17.46 3.16
C GLU A 7 -15.73 -17.98 3.96
N GLU A 8 -14.70 -17.16 4.14
CA GLU A 8 -13.54 -17.51 4.97
C GLU A 8 -13.97 -17.79 6.43
N ARG A 9 -14.78 -16.90 7.03
CA ARG A 9 -15.32 -17.15 8.39
C ARG A 9 -16.10 -18.45 8.45
N THR A 10 -16.84 -18.79 7.40
CA THR A 10 -17.60 -20.04 7.32
C THR A 10 -16.69 -21.25 7.19
N ALA A 11 -15.55 -21.14 6.51
CA ALA A 11 -14.54 -22.19 6.47
C ALA A 11 -13.89 -22.43 7.86
N VAL A 12 -13.66 -21.37 8.64
CA VAL A 12 -13.06 -21.47 9.98
C VAL A 12 -14.07 -21.93 11.05
N VAL A 13 -15.26 -21.34 11.06
CA VAL A 13 -16.25 -21.53 12.15
C VAL A 13 -17.32 -22.56 11.80
N GLY A 14 -17.46 -22.89 10.51
CA GLY A 14 -18.56 -23.68 9.98
C GLY A 14 -19.80 -22.85 9.61
N PRO A 15 -20.78 -23.47 8.94
CA PRO A 15 -22.00 -22.83 8.47
C PRO A 15 -22.83 -22.24 9.61
N ARG A 16 -23.51 -21.13 9.33
CA ARG A 16 -24.38 -20.46 10.29
C ARG A 16 -25.52 -21.38 10.72
N SER A 17 -25.85 -21.35 12.02
CA SER A 17 -26.97 -22.08 12.61
C SER A 17 -26.93 -23.61 12.47
N LYS A 18 -25.75 -24.21 12.21
CA LYS A 18 -25.56 -25.65 12.32
C LYS A 18 -24.81 -26.01 13.60
N ALA A 19 -25.30 -27.02 14.31
CA ALA A 19 -24.64 -27.54 15.49
C ALA A 19 -23.37 -28.31 15.06
N ASN A 20 -22.22 -27.92 15.62
CA ASN A 20 -20.99 -28.70 15.58
C ASN A 20 -20.51 -28.95 17.02
N PRO A 21 -20.48 -30.21 17.50
CA PRO A 21 -19.97 -30.55 18.83
C PRO A 21 -18.44 -30.43 18.93
N GLU A 22 -17.71 -30.55 17.82
CA GLU A 22 -16.24 -30.44 17.76
C GLU A 22 -15.75 -29.03 17.37
N ARG A 23 -16.56 -28.00 17.62
CA ARG A 23 -16.21 -26.63 17.17
C ARG A 23 -15.00 -26.11 17.93
N THR A 24 -14.05 -25.56 17.18
CA THR A 24 -12.86 -24.90 17.73
C THR A 24 -12.98 -23.37 17.72
N ALA A 25 -13.99 -22.84 17.02
CA ALA A 25 -14.22 -21.41 16.85
C ALA A 25 -15.72 -21.05 16.87
N VAL A 26 -16.03 -19.78 17.12
CA VAL A 26 -17.38 -19.21 17.16
C VAL A 26 -17.44 -17.87 16.42
N ARG A 27 -18.65 -17.54 15.91
CA ARG A 27 -18.92 -16.25 15.27
C ARG A 27 -19.03 -15.18 16.35
N HIS A 28 -18.32 -14.06 16.20
CA HIS A 28 -18.24 -13.01 17.21
C HIS A 28 -18.66 -11.63 16.67
N GLY A 29 -19.76 -11.61 15.90
CA GLY A 29 -20.31 -10.38 15.34
C GLY A 29 -19.48 -9.80 14.19
N TYR A 30 -19.49 -8.46 14.11
CA TYR A 30 -18.81 -7.67 13.08
C TYR A 30 -18.16 -6.45 13.72
N GLU A 31 -17.10 -5.95 13.09
CA GLU A 31 -16.43 -4.70 13.46
C GLU A 31 -16.24 -3.82 12.21
N HIS A 32 -16.11 -2.52 12.40
CA HIS A 32 -15.76 -1.60 11.33
C HIS A 32 -14.27 -1.76 10.98
N GLY A 33 -14.00 -2.10 9.72
CA GLY A 33 -12.65 -2.16 9.17
C GLY A 33 -12.51 -1.31 7.92
N GLU A 34 -11.29 -1.24 7.40
CA GLU A 34 -10.99 -0.62 6.13
C GLU A 34 -10.08 -1.52 5.30
N VAL A 35 -10.33 -1.57 3.99
CA VAL A 35 -9.53 -2.30 3.02
C VAL A 35 -9.04 -1.40 1.89
N THR A 36 -7.92 -1.76 1.29
CA THR A 36 -7.34 -1.13 0.12
C THR A 36 -7.81 -1.85 -1.14
N LEU A 37 -8.47 -1.14 -2.05
CA LEU A 37 -8.91 -1.66 -3.35
C LEU A 37 -8.85 -0.53 -4.38
N GLY A 38 -8.42 -0.80 -5.62
CA GLY A 38 -8.47 0.20 -6.71
C GLY A 38 -7.80 1.54 -6.39
N GLY A 39 -6.73 1.53 -5.58
CA GLY A 39 -6.02 2.74 -5.15
C GLY A 39 -6.79 3.64 -4.18
N ARG A 40 -7.74 3.10 -3.41
CA ARG A 40 -8.50 3.83 -2.38
C ARG A 40 -8.74 2.97 -1.13
N ARG A 41 -9.18 3.63 -0.04
CA ARG A 41 -9.62 2.96 1.20
C ARG A 41 -11.15 2.85 1.21
N LEU A 42 -11.64 1.63 1.40
CA LEU A 42 -13.06 1.31 1.49
C LEU A 42 -13.39 0.85 2.90
N ALA A 43 -14.41 1.44 3.50
CA ALA A 43 -14.96 0.94 4.75
C ALA A 43 -15.67 -0.40 4.50
N VAL A 44 -15.49 -1.35 5.41
CA VAL A 44 -16.12 -2.67 5.37
C VAL A 44 -16.62 -3.05 6.75
N ARG A 45 -17.65 -3.90 6.82
CA ARG A 45 -18.00 -4.61 8.05
C ARG A 45 -17.24 -5.92 8.09
N ARG A 46 -16.14 -5.94 8.84
CA ARG A 46 -15.31 -7.14 9.03
C ARG A 46 -16.05 -8.14 9.91
N PRO A 47 -16.36 -9.36 9.43
CA PRO A 47 -16.86 -10.42 10.28
C PRO A 47 -15.77 -10.88 11.26
N ARG A 48 -16.15 -11.15 12.51
CA ARG A 48 -15.22 -11.64 13.54
C ARG A 48 -15.45 -13.11 13.86
N ALA A 49 -14.36 -13.81 14.12
CA ALA A 49 -14.34 -15.18 14.63
C ALA A 49 -13.49 -15.22 15.90
N ARG A 50 -13.87 -16.03 16.87
CA ARG A 50 -13.14 -16.18 18.14
C ARG A 50 -12.94 -17.66 18.42
N SER A 51 -11.85 -18.03 19.10
CA SER A 51 -11.69 -19.38 19.61
C SER A 51 -12.86 -19.78 20.51
N PHE A 52 -13.20 -21.07 20.54
CA PHE A 52 -14.36 -21.56 21.29
C PHE A 52 -14.24 -21.32 22.80
N ASP A 53 -13.03 -21.44 23.34
CA ASP A 53 -12.68 -21.11 24.73
C ASP A 53 -12.71 -19.60 25.03
N GLY A 54 -12.92 -18.75 24.02
CA GLY A 54 -12.93 -17.31 24.14
C GLY A 54 -11.55 -16.69 24.40
N SER A 55 -10.45 -17.44 24.34
CA SER A 55 -9.11 -16.93 24.65
C SER A 55 -8.60 -15.90 23.63
N ALA A 56 -8.92 -16.05 22.34
CA ALA A 56 -8.38 -15.18 21.30
C ALA A 56 -9.33 -14.94 20.11
N GLU A 57 -9.20 -13.77 19.49
CA GLU A 57 -9.80 -13.51 18.19
C GLU A 57 -8.99 -14.20 17.09
N LEU A 58 -9.69 -14.84 16.15
CA LEU A 58 -9.08 -15.51 15.01
C LEU A 58 -9.03 -14.54 13.82
N PRO A 59 -7.83 -14.25 13.28
CA PRO A 59 -7.71 -13.38 12.13
C PRO A 59 -8.34 -14.00 10.88
N LEU A 60 -8.88 -13.13 10.02
CA LEU A 60 -9.29 -13.51 8.67
C LEU A 60 -8.20 -13.04 7.71
N ARG A 61 -7.53 -13.96 7.04
CA ARG A 61 -6.43 -13.70 6.11
C ARG A 61 -6.87 -12.80 4.97
N THR A 62 -8.10 -12.95 4.50
CA THR A 62 -8.68 -12.06 3.49
C THR A 62 -8.70 -10.62 4.01
N PHE A 63 -9.16 -10.41 5.24
CA PHE A 63 -9.18 -9.07 5.80
C PHE A 63 -7.76 -8.52 5.94
N GLU A 64 -6.83 -9.29 6.49
CA GLU A 64 -5.44 -8.84 6.70
C GLU A 64 -4.76 -8.44 5.39
N HIS A 65 -4.89 -9.27 4.35
CA HIS A 65 -4.33 -9.01 3.03
C HIS A 65 -4.81 -7.67 2.46
N PHE A 66 -6.11 -7.43 2.52
CA PHE A 66 -6.68 -6.21 1.97
C PHE A 66 -6.64 -5.03 2.94
N ALA A 67 -6.45 -5.24 4.25
CA ALA A 67 -6.28 -4.17 5.22
C ALA A 67 -4.93 -3.45 5.05
N ASP A 68 -3.95 -4.11 4.41
CA ASP A 68 -2.63 -3.56 4.13
C ASP A 68 -2.71 -2.23 3.35
N ARG A 69 -1.89 -1.27 3.76
CA ARG A 69 -1.76 0.05 3.13
C ARG A 69 -0.69 0.06 2.05
N ASP A 70 0.21 -0.91 2.01
CA ASP A 70 1.30 -0.94 1.03
C ASP A 70 0.81 -0.85 -0.43
N PRO A 71 -0.23 -1.61 -0.85
CA PRO A 71 -0.74 -1.50 -2.22
C PRO A 71 -1.23 -0.09 -2.57
N LEU A 72 -1.79 0.64 -1.60
CA LEU A 72 -2.21 2.03 -1.80
C LEU A 72 -0.99 2.95 -1.96
N SER A 73 0.00 2.81 -1.09
CA SER A 73 1.23 3.62 -1.10
C SER A 73 2.02 3.41 -2.39
N ARG A 74 2.14 2.16 -2.86
CA ARG A 74 2.76 1.83 -4.15
C ARG A 74 2.04 2.50 -5.31
N ALA A 75 0.71 2.38 -5.34
CA ALA A 75 -0.07 2.96 -6.43
C ALA A 75 -0.06 4.51 -6.38
N VAL A 76 0.07 5.11 -5.19
CA VAL A 76 0.34 6.56 -5.03
C VAL A 76 1.68 6.93 -5.66
N LEU A 77 2.74 6.20 -5.35
CA LEU A 77 4.08 6.44 -5.87
C LEU A 77 4.10 6.34 -7.40
N GLU A 78 3.62 5.24 -7.97
CA GLU A 78 3.60 4.98 -9.41
C GLU A 78 2.90 6.12 -10.18
N ARG A 79 1.70 6.53 -9.72
CA ARG A 79 0.93 7.60 -10.36
C ARG A 79 1.60 8.97 -10.24
N MET A 80 2.22 9.27 -9.10
CA MET A 80 2.92 10.55 -8.93
C MET A 80 4.21 10.62 -9.74
N LEU A 81 4.93 9.50 -9.90
CA LEU A 81 6.13 9.40 -10.74
C LEU A 81 5.82 9.65 -12.22
N VAL A 82 4.63 9.29 -12.70
CA VAL A 82 4.17 9.61 -14.07
C VAL A 82 3.51 11.00 -14.19
N GLY A 83 3.62 11.85 -13.15
CA GLY A 83 3.18 13.25 -13.20
C GLY A 83 1.74 13.51 -12.76
N VAL A 84 1.04 12.54 -12.16
CA VAL A 84 -0.30 12.77 -11.61
C VAL A 84 -0.20 13.60 -10.34
N SER A 85 -0.75 14.82 -10.37
CA SER A 85 -0.80 15.64 -9.15
C SER A 85 -1.70 15.00 -8.09
N THR A 86 -1.40 15.28 -6.82
CA THR A 86 -2.22 14.83 -5.67
C THR A 86 -3.70 15.21 -5.79
N ARG A 87 -4.02 16.30 -6.48
CA ARG A 87 -5.41 16.73 -6.76
C ARG A 87 -6.11 15.87 -7.82
N ARG A 88 -5.36 15.36 -8.80
CA ARG A 88 -5.87 14.52 -9.90
C ARG A 88 -5.83 13.03 -9.58
N PHE A 89 -5.16 12.62 -8.51
CA PHE A 89 -5.03 11.22 -8.09
C PHE A 89 -6.37 10.45 -8.10
N ARG A 90 -7.45 11.03 -7.55
CA ARG A 90 -8.77 10.42 -7.54
C ARG A 90 -9.28 10.03 -8.94
N ARG A 91 -8.93 10.79 -9.98
CA ARG A 91 -9.34 10.53 -11.37
C ARG A 91 -8.61 9.35 -12.02
N THR A 92 -7.56 8.85 -11.36
CA THR A 92 -6.72 7.73 -11.85
C THR A 92 -6.99 6.42 -11.11
N GLN A 93 -7.99 6.41 -10.23
CA GLN A 93 -8.39 5.23 -9.48
C GLN A 93 -9.25 4.32 -10.37
N GLU A 94 -9.06 3.02 -10.23
CA GLU A 94 -9.82 2.02 -10.96
C GLU A 94 -11.29 2.04 -10.52
N PRO A 95 -12.25 1.90 -11.45
CA PRO A 95 -13.65 1.82 -11.09
C PRO A 95 -13.92 0.55 -10.27
N VAL A 96 -14.52 0.71 -9.10
CA VAL A 96 -14.84 -0.39 -8.17
C VAL A 96 -16.34 -0.57 -7.95
N GLY A 97 -17.17 0.07 -8.78
CA GLY A 97 -18.63 0.08 -8.68
C GLY A 97 -19.15 1.24 -7.82
N ALA A 98 -20.26 1.85 -8.25
CA ALA A 98 -20.77 3.12 -7.71
C ALA A 98 -21.02 3.11 -6.20
N GLU A 99 -21.49 1.98 -5.65
CA GLU A 99 -21.71 1.80 -4.21
C GLU A 99 -20.41 1.94 -3.42
N PHE A 100 -19.34 1.30 -3.88
CA PHE A 100 -18.01 1.39 -3.26
C PHE A 100 -17.37 2.76 -3.48
N GLU A 101 -17.64 3.43 -4.60
CA GLU A 101 -17.13 4.79 -4.83
C GLU A 101 -17.75 5.83 -3.89
N GLN A 102 -19.03 5.66 -3.54
CA GLN A 102 -19.75 6.52 -2.60
C GLN A 102 -19.35 6.24 -1.16
N ALA A 103 -19.12 4.96 -0.81
CA ALA A 103 -18.67 4.55 0.52
C ALA A 103 -17.16 4.73 0.75
N ALA A 104 -16.39 5.01 -0.30
CA ALA A 104 -14.95 5.23 -0.21
C ALA A 104 -14.64 6.44 0.66
N ARG A 105 -13.70 6.27 1.60
CA ARG A 105 -13.16 7.44 2.29
C ARG A 105 -12.30 8.22 1.30
N PRO A 106 -12.48 9.55 1.18
CA PRO A 106 -11.65 10.36 0.31
C PRO A 106 -10.19 10.14 0.68
N THR A 107 -9.38 9.62 -0.25
CA THR A 107 -7.93 9.68 -0.09
C THR A 107 -7.56 11.16 -0.27
N SER A 108 -7.44 11.86 0.86
CA SER A 108 -7.24 13.31 0.84
C SER A 108 -5.91 13.64 0.15
N LYS A 109 -5.81 14.85 -0.42
CA LYS A 109 -4.55 15.39 -0.95
C LYS A 109 -3.41 15.18 0.06
N SER A 110 -3.65 15.45 1.34
CA SER A 110 -2.67 15.31 2.41
C SER A 110 -2.29 13.85 2.70
N ALA A 111 -3.21 12.90 2.56
CA ALA A 111 -2.90 11.48 2.70
C ALA A 111 -2.01 10.99 1.55
N VAL A 112 -2.37 11.33 0.30
CA VAL A 112 -1.54 11.01 -0.89
C VAL A 112 -0.15 11.64 -0.76
N SER A 113 -0.09 12.92 -0.37
CA SER A 113 1.18 13.63 -0.19
C SER A 113 2.07 12.99 0.87
N ARG A 114 1.52 12.58 2.02
CA ARG A 114 2.30 11.94 3.09
C ARG A 114 2.86 10.59 2.64
N ALA A 115 2.04 9.75 2.00
CA ALA A 115 2.48 8.44 1.51
C ALA A 115 3.61 8.57 0.47
N PHE A 116 3.50 9.54 -0.44
CA PHE A 116 4.54 9.82 -1.42
C PHE A 116 5.85 10.30 -0.76
N VAL A 117 5.77 11.29 0.15
CA VAL A 117 6.95 11.82 0.86
C VAL A 117 7.65 10.72 1.66
N GLU A 118 6.90 9.88 2.36
CA GLU A 118 7.46 8.76 3.13
C GLU A 118 8.22 7.78 2.23
N ARG A 119 7.60 7.32 1.14
CA ARG A 119 8.22 6.38 0.20
C ARG A 119 9.44 6.96 -0.51
N THR A 120 9.33 8.19 -1.01
CA THR A 120 10.44 8.85 -1.69
C THR A 120 11.59 9.17 -0.75
N ARG A 121 11.31 9.54 0.52
CA ARG A 121 12.35 9.70 1.54
C ARG A 121 13.09 8.39 1.80
N ALA A 122 12.38 7.27 1.91
CA ALA A 122 13.01 5.97 2.10
C ALA A 122 13.91 5.60 0.90
N ALA A 123 13.37 5.67 -0.33
CA ALA A 123 14.12 5.35 -1.54
C ALA A 123 15.33 6.29 -1.76
N LEU A 124 15.17 7.59 -1.50
CA LEU A 124 16.28 8.54 -1.54
C LEU A 124 17.32 8.22 -0.45
N GLY A 125 16.88 7.88 0.76
CA GLY A 125 17.77 7.46 1.83
C GLY A 125 18.60 6.23 1.45
N GLU A 126 17.97 5.22 0.84
CA GLU A 126 18.64 4.04 0.31
C GLU A 126 19.65 4.38 -0.79
N LEU A 127 19.28 5.26 -1.74
CA LEU A 127 20.19 5.72 -2.78
C LEU A 127 21.41 6.43 -2.18
N MET A 128 21.20 7.37 -1.26
CA MET A 128 22.26 8.17 -0.65
C MET A 128 23.14 7.37 0.32
N ALA A 129 22.62 6.28 0.90
CA ALA A 129 23.38 5.38 1.76
C ALA A 129 24.09 4.25 0.99
N ARG A 130 23.82 4.10 -0.30
CA ARG A 130 24.42 3.06 -1.13
C ARG A 130 25.93 3.25 -1.18
N ARG A 131 26.67 2.22 -0.76
CA ARG A 131 28.12 2.21 -0.93
C ARG A 131 28.47 2.10 -2.42
N LEU A 132 29.57 2.75 -2.81
CA LEU A 132 30.02 2.82 -4.21
C LEU A 132 31.41 2.17 -4.40
N ASP A 133 31.96 1.48 -3.40
CA ASP A 133 33.28 0.86 -3.47
C ASP A 133 33.36 -0.31 -4.46
N ASP A 134 32.21 -0.88 -4.83
CA ASP A 134 32.07 -1.90 -5.86
C ASP A 134 31.89 -1.31 -7.27
N VAL A 135 31.75 0.01 -7.40
CA VAL A 135 31.48 0.68 -8.67
C VAL A 135 32.76 1.19 -9.30
N ARG A 136 33.12 0.64 -10.47
CA ARG A 136 34.17 1.18 -11.33
C ARG A 136 33.56 2.15 -12.34
N LEU A 137 33.78 3.44 -12.14
CA LEU A 137 33.27 4.49 -13.02
C LEU A 137 34.26 4.78 -14.15
N ALA A 138 33.75 4.82 -15.39
CA ALA A 138 34.45 5.40 -16.53
C ALA A 138 34.20 6.92 -16.61
N VAL A 139 32.97 7.36 -16.31
CA VAL A 139 32.56 8.77 -16.34
C VAL A 139 31.62 9.07 -15.18
N MET A 140 31.70 10.28 -14.62
CA MET A 140 30.69 10.85 -13.75
C MET A 140 30.14 12.12 -14.40
N MET A 141 28.82 12.25 -14.40
CA MET A 141 28.08 13.41 -14.89
C MET A 141 27.38 14.07 -13.71
N LEU A 142 27.43 15.40 -13.68
CA LEU A 142 26.69 16.22 -12.74
C LEU A 142 25.73 17.09 -13.54
N ASP A 143 24.46 17.06 -13.17
CA ASP A 143 23.43 17.90 -13.79
C ASP A 143 22.57 18.55 -12.70
N GLY A 144 22.13 19.77 -12.94
CA GLY A 144 21.43 20.60 -11.97
C GLY A 144 20.08 21.06 -12.49
N ILE A 145 19.03 20.91 -11.66
CA ILE A 145 17.72 21.53 -11.93
C ILE A 145 17.35 22.49 -10.81
N GLU A 146 16.99 23.72 -11.19
CA GLU A 146 16.47 24.70 -10.26
C GLU A 146 14.97 24.45 -10.00
N LEU A 147 14.63 24.19 -8.74
CA LEU A 147 13.26 24.04 -8.27
C LEU A 147 13.05 24.97 -7.08
N GLN A 148 12.14 25.94 -7.22
CA GLN A 148 11.77 26.88 -6.15
C GLN A 148 12.97 27.61 -5.52
N GLY A 149 13.91 28.09 -6.34
CA GLY A 149 15.10 28.81 -5.88
C GLY A 149 16.17 27.91 -5.22
N ARG A 150 16.07 26.58 -5.38
CA ARG A 150 17.08 25.62 -4.94
C ARG A 150 17.54 24.80 -6.15
N THR A 151 18.86 24.70 -6.34
CA THR A 151 19.42 23.81 -7.36
C THR A 151 19.57 22.41 -6.76
N ASN A 152 18.91 21.43 -7.36
CA ASN A 152 19.04 20.03 -7.02
C ASN A 152 20.03 19.39 -8.00
N MET A 153 21.05 18.71 -7.49
CA MET A 153 22.18 18.23 -8.29
C MET A 153 22.15 16.72 -8.39
N VAL A 154 21.94 16.17 -9.58
CA VAL A 154 22.02 14.73 -9.81
C VAL A 154 23.44 14.34 -10.15
N ALA A 155 23.96 13.31 -9.46
CA ALA A 155 25.19 12.62 -9.86
C ALA A 155 24.83 11.31 -10.57
N LEU A 156 25.26 11.18 -11.82
CA LEU A 156 25.08 9.99 -12.65
C LEU A 156 26.46 9.39 -13.00
N GLY A 157 26.63 8.10 -12.75
CA GLY A 157 27.82 7.35 -13.11
C GLY A 157 27.59 6.55 -14.39
N ILE A 158 28.62 6.47 -15.24
CA ILE A 158 28.72 5.49 -16.31
C ILE A 158 29.83 4.52 -15.90
N THR A 159 29.50 3.25 -15.72
CA THR A 159 30.48 2.24 -15.30
C THR A 159 31.45 1.87 -16.42
N THR A 160 32.52 1.16 -16.11
CA THR A 160 33.46 0.62 -17.11
C THR A 160 32.83 -0.36 -18.10
N GLU A 161 31.68 -0.91 -17.75
CA GLU A 161 30.85 -1.79 -18.58
C GLU A 161 29.81 -1.01 -19.41
N GLY A 162 29.80 0.32 -19.32
CA GLY A 162 28.88 1.19 -20.06
C GLY A 162 27.48 1.30 -19.45
N VAL A 163 27.29 0.88 -18.19
CA VAL A 163 25.99 0.96 -17.51
C VAL A 163 25.81 2.33 -16.85
N LYS A 164 24.66 2.96 -17.06
CA LYS A 164 24.30 4.22 -16.38
C LYS A 164 23.63 3.92 -15.05
N ILE A 165 24.16 4.47 -13.96
CA ILE A 165 23.61 4.30 -12.62
C ILE A 165 23.53 5.64 -11.87
N PRO A 166 22.46 5.88 -11.10
CA PRO A 166 22.41 7.02 -10.20
C PRO A 166 23.41 6.82 -9.05
N LEU A 167 24.14 7.89 -8.72
CA LEU A 167 25.11 7.93 -7.63
C LEU A 167 24.61 8.78 -6.46
N GLY A 168 23.77 9.79 -6.72
CA GLY A 168 23.21 10.66 -5.69
C GLY A 168 22.36 11.80 -6.26
N LEU A 169 21.74 12.56 -5.35
CA LEU A 169 20.89 13.74 -5.58
C LEU A 169 21.21 14.84 -4.56
#